data_AF-A0A8T3WTY7-F1
#
_entry.id   AF-A0A8T3WTY7-F1
#
_cell.length_a   1.000
_cell.length_b   1.000
_cell.length_c   1.000
_cell.angle_alpha   90.00
_cell.angle_beta   90.00
_cell.angle_gamma   90.00
#
_symmetry.space_group_name_H-M   'P 1'
#
loop_
_entity.id
_entity.type
_entity.pdbx_description
1 polymer ?
#
loop_
_entity_poly.entity_id
_entity_poly.type
_entity_poly.pdbx_seq_one_letter_code
_entity_poly.pdbx_strand_id
1 'polypeptide(L)'
;MTHLQTRNIFFKILFISAFLLVPAFAFSTPEVMEKAGDWMRGYTIAKEVFSLISRTGINEGTGIGNEQPKPVLIEKAHTFIFGFSDVQGKLAFAGYDRQGSTVSPFAFFDGKYFPQRSLPVSVGSEVAFIIRKGDSNVVSIGDKEVYREIRNMPVISTSATSLIGVGNELAILIQENQPGKGISFFVLFQGKEGPRFPSIDRLAAVGGKPAFVGSLSGPGYRVVHGDVPGKQYSFIYGNLLEVNGKLAYGAGIGQKQIVVYGGVEYGADYEYAIKPIAVGNSLVFLAKKSGQMSRFFVVDGVAQAMPYESPYEDYLDIGGKLAFTASKKKASGNGYSRVVVWGSEDFGEEYQDAYGPFDAEGKLGFVAQQGNSIILVVDGKEIPTQAEAVNKVGWPTSINGKIAYVLFKDKGMAMVYGGFEGKTYDYVSPPKNIGGKLAYLARGGQDNNVLVYET
;
A
#
# COMPACT_ATOMS: atom_id res chain seq x y z
N MET A 1 -80.37 -5.40 8.17
CA MET A 1 -80.07 -5.55 6.71
C MET A 1 -78.57 -5.39 6.50
N THR A 2 -78.06 -5.75 5.33
CA THR A 2 -76.63 -5.97 5.04
C THR A 2 -75.85 -4.73 4.56
N HIS A 3 -74.51 -4.87 4.64
CA HIS A 3 -73.40 -4.17 3.94
C HIS A 3 -72.44 -3.36 4.84
N LEU A 4 -71.09 -3.46 4.77
CA LEU A 4 -70.08 -3.62 3.66
C LEU A 4 -69.93 -2.38 2.76
N GLN A 5 -68.76 -2.02 2.19
CA GLN A 5 -67.34 -2.24 2.52
C GLN A 5 -66.45 -1.34 1.61
N THR A 6 -65.26 -0.93 2.06
CA THR A 6 -64.00 -0.62 1.29
C THR A 6 -63.98 0.12 -0.08
N ARG A 7 -62.99 1.04 -0.21
CA ARG A 7 -62.19 1.39 -1.44
C ARG A 7 -62.96 2.14 -2.58
N ASN A 8 -62.40 2.85 -3.59
CA ASN A 8 -61.06 3.09 -4.21
C ASN A 8 -61.18 4.37 -5.13
N ILE A 9 -60.19 5.08 -5.74
CA ILE A 9 -58.71 5.27 -5.62
C ILE A 9 -58.21 6.44 -6.56
N PHE A 10 -56.97 6.97 -6.40
CA PHE A 10 -56.12 7.79 -7.34
C PHE A 10 -56.47 9.29 -7.63
N PHE A 11 -55.55 10.27 -7.38
CA PHE A 11 -54.51 10.94 -8.27
C PHE A 11 -55.10 11.94 -9.32
N LYS A 12 -54.57 13.16 -9.64
CA LYS A 12 -53.28 13.89 -9.38
C LYS A 12 -53.36 15.40 -9.81
N ILE A 13 -52.46 16.28 -9.28
CA ILE A 13 -51.75 17.47 -9.92
C ILE A 13 -51.79 18.84 -9.15
N LEU A 14 -50.59 19.36 -8.79
CA LEU A 14 -50.00 20.74 -8.67
C LEU A 14 -50.86 21.99 -8.23
N PHE A 15 -50.34 23.12 -7.68
CA PHE A 15 -48.96 23.62 -7.45
C PHE A 15 -48.80 24.70 -6.34
N ILE A 16 -47.60 24.76 -5.73
CA ILE A 16 -46.78 25.89 -5.19
C ILE A 16 -47.42 27.20 -4.66
N SER A 17 -47.00 27.62 -3.45
CA SER A 17 -46.44 28.97 -3.17
C SER A 17 -45.78 29.09 -1.77
N ALA A 18 -45.02 30.18 -1.56
CA ALA A 18 -44.42 30.67 -0.30
C ALA A 18 -43.09 30.04 0.22
N PHE A 19 -41.95 30.39 -0.42
CA PHE A 19 -40.68 30.64 0.30
C PHE A 19 -39.78 31.60 -0.52
N LEU A 20 -39.89 32.91 -0.26
CA LEU A 20 -39.03 33.96 -0.81
C LEU A 20 -38.92 35.12 0.18
N LEU A 21 -37.72 35.35 0.73
CA LEU A 21 -37.22 36.67 1.14
C LEU A 21 -35.75 36.56 1.60
N VAL A 22 -34.84 36.56 0.62
CA VAL A 22 -33.41 36.90 0.81
C VAL A 22 -33.09 37.91 -0.30
N PRO A 23 -32.48 39.08 0.01
CA PRO A 23 -32.23 40.11 -0.99
C PRO A 23 -31.16 39.66 -1.99
N ALA A 24 -31.46 39.71 -3.28
CA ALA A 24 -30.54 39.32 -4.34
C ALA A 24 -29.60 40.48 -4.71
N PHE A 25 -28.32 40.40 -4.33
CA PHE A 25 -27.23 41.20 -4.92
C PHE A 25 -25.84 40.56 -4.73
N ALA A 26 -25.55 39.52 -5.51
CA ALA A 26 -24.19 39.10 -5.87
C ALA A 26 -24.26 38.16 -7.08
N PHE A 27 -23.34 38.31 -8.05
CA PHE A 27 -23.27 37.40 -9.19
C PHE A 27 -22.64 36.07 -8.78
N SER A 28 -23.45 35.01 -8.63
CA SER A 28 -22.93 33.64 -8.73
C SER A 28 -22.53 33.40 -10.18
N THR A 29 -21.23 33.45 -10.48
CA THR A 29 -20.71 33.09 -11.80
C THR A 29 -21.06 31.63 -12.12
N PRO A 30 -21.10 31.22 -13.41
CA PRO A 30 -21.34 29.81 -13.77
C PRO A 30 -20.38 28.87 -13.03
N GLU A 31 -19.14 29.29 -12.85
CA GLU A 31 -18.06 28.62 -12.11
C GLU A 31 -18.40 28.31 -10.64
N VAL A 32 -19.28 29.08 -9.99
CA VAL A 32 -19.76 28.80 -8.62
C VAL A 32 -20.87 27.76 -8.62
N MET A 33 -21.78 27.82 -9.60
CA MET A 33 -22.87 26.85 -9.76
C MET A 33 -22.35 25.48 -10.21
N GLU A 34 -21.31 25.47 -11.05
CA GLU A 34 -20.56 24.29 -11.48
C GLU A 34 -19.93 23.58 -10.27
N LYS A 35 -19.10 24.29 -9.48
CA LYS A 35 -18.48 23.75 -8.26
C LYS A 35 -19.50 23.25 -7.22
N ALA A 36 -20.67 23.88 -7.12
CA ALA A 36 -21.76 23.39 -6.27
C ALA A 36 -22.38 22.09 -6.81
N GLY A 37 -22.56 21.98 -8.14
CA GLY A 37 -22.99 20.74 -8.80
C GLY A 37 -21.98 19.61 -8.67
N ASP A 38 -20.68 19.90 -8.71
CA ASP A 38 -19.61 18.91 -8.55
C ASP A 38 -19.54 18.38 -7.11
N TRP A 39 -19.67 19.26 -6.12
CA TRP A 39 -19.79 18.87 -4.72
C TRP A 39 -21.00 17.95 -4.50
N MET A 40 -22.15 18.29 -5.08
CA MET A 40 -23.37 17.45 -5.02
C MET A 40 -23.18 16.09 -5.71
N ARG A 41 -22.43 16.00 -6.82
CA ARG A 41 -22.14 14.74 -7.52
C ARG A 41 -21.19 13.85 -6.73
N GLY A 42 -20.07 14.38 -6.25
CA GLY A 42 -19.14 13.63 -5.39
C GLY A 42 -19.80 13.13 -4.10
N TYR A 43 -20.62 13.97 -3.48
CA TYR A 43 -21.46 13.59 -2.33
C TYR A 43 -22.47 12.49 -2.66
N THR A 44 -23.07 12.50 -3.86
CA THR A 44 -24.02 11.46 -4.28
C THR A 44 -23.34 10.10 -4.48
N ILE A 45 -22.20 10.06 -5.18
CA ILE A 45 -21.43 8.80 -5.38
C ILE A 45 -21.00 8.21 -4.04
N ALA A 46 -20.43 9.03 -3.14
CA ALA A 46 -20.07 8.57 -1.81
C ALA A 46 -21.28 8.16 -0.96
N LYS A 47 -22.42 8.85 -1.07
CA LYS A 47 -23.66 8.45 -0.40
C LYS A 47 -24.21 7.13 -0.93
N GLU A 48 -24.01 6.80 -2.21
CA GLU A 48 -24.37 5.50 -2.77
C GLU A 48 -23.43 4.40 -2.27
N VAL A 49 -22.10 4.62 -2.30
CA VAL A 49 -21.11 3.69 -1.72
C VAL A 49 -21.37 3.46 -0.23
N PHE A 50 -21.60 4.52 0.54
CA PHE A 50 -21.90 4.44 1.97
C PHE A 50 -23.29 3.86 2.24
N SER A 51 -24.27 4.06 1.35
CA SER A 51 -25.58 3.38 1.40
C SER A 51 -25.47 1.89 1.04
N LEU A 52 -24.44 1.46 0.30
CA LEU A 52 -24.19 0.05 0.03
C LEU A 52 -23.53 -0.63 1.24
N ILE A 53 -22.51 0.04 1.82
CA ILE A 53 -21.80 -0.40 3.04
C ILE A 53 -22.73 -0.44 4.26
N SER A 54 -23.63 0.54 4.42
CA SER A 54 -24.58 0.53 5.55
C SER A 54 -25.75 -0.43 5.38
N ARG A 55 -26.20 -0.73 4.15
CA ARG A 55 -27.25 -1.75 3.89
C ARG A 55 -26.76 -3.19 3.99
N THR A 56 -25.45 -3.42 3.88
CA THR A 56 -24.85 -4.76 4.04
C THR A 56 -24.65 -5.16 5.50
N GLY A 57 -24.79 -4.22 6.45
CA GLY A 57 -25.00 -4.50 7.86
C GLY A 57 -23.78 -4.98 8.62
N ILE A 58 -23.04 -4.05 9.25
CA ILE A 58 -22.10 -4.39 10.32
C ILE A 58 -22.92 -4.75 11.58
N ASN A 59 -23.37 -6.00 11.66
CA ASN A 59 -23.95 -6.62 12.85
C ASN A 59 -23.15 -7.89 13.17
N GLU A 60 -22.79 -8.06 14.43
CA GLU A 60 -22.15 -9.28 14.92
C GLU A 60 -23.18 -10.42 15.00
N GLY A 61 -22.86 -11.59 14.43
CA GLY A 61 -23.48 -12.86 14.80
C GLY A 61 -24.34 -13.58 13.75
N THR A 62 -23.96 -14.83 13.51
CA THR A 62 -24.78 -15.96 13.02
C THR A 62 -25.36 -15.89 11.59
N GLY A 63 -24.90 -16.80 10.72
CA GLY A 63 -25.50 -17.03 9.40
C GLY A 63 -24.60 -17.76 8.41
N ILE A 64 -24.33 -19.06 8.61
CA ILE A 64 -23.61 -19.87 7.61
C ILE A 64 -24.58 -20.26 6.49
N GLY A 65 -24.48 -19.58 5.34
CA GLY A 65 -25.17 -19.93 4.10
C GLY A 65 -24.18 -20.12 2.96
N ASN A 66 -24.32 -21.20 2.19
CA ASN A 66 -23.40 -21.56 1.10
C ASN A 66 -23.65 -20.75 -0.20
N GLU A 67 -24.11 -19.49 -0.11
CA GLU A 67 -24.13 -18.61 -1.29
C GLU A 67 -22.73 -18.09 -1.59
N GLN A 68 -22.33 -18.10 -2.86
CA GLN A 68 -21.09 -17.45 -3.29
C GLN A 68 -21.19 -15.93 -3.06
N PRO A 69 -20.11 -15.26 -2.61
CA PRO A 69 -20.10 -13.82 -2.46
C PRO A 69 -20.35 -13.15 -3.80
N LYS A 70 -21.47 -12.44 -3.92
CA LYS A 70 -21.88 -11.75 -5.15
C LYS A 70 -21.01 -10.50 -5.30
N PRO A 71 -20.09 -10.43 -6.28
CA PRO A 71 -19.16 -9.31 -6.39
C PRO A 71 -19.91 -8.01 -6.68
N VAL A 72 -19.62 -6.96 -5.91
CA VAL A 72 -20.12 -5.61 -6.21
C VAL A 72 -19.41 -5.08 -7.44
N LEU A 73 -20.09 -5.18 -8.58
CA LEU A 73 -19.63 -4.72 -9.87
C LEU A 73 -19.84 -3.20 -9.99
N ILE A 74 -18.82 -2.40 -9.68
CA ILE A 74 -18.81 -0.95 -9.93
C ILE A 74 -18.55 -0.69 -11.42
N GLU A 75 -19.48 -1.09 -12.28
CA GLU A 75 -19.44 -0.76 -13.70
C GLU A 75 -19.68 0.74 -13.92
N LYS A 76 -18.83 1.37 -14.73
CA LYS A 76 -18.94 2.77 -15.23
C LYS A 76 -18.64 3.90 -14.22
N ALA A 77 -17.85 3.64 -13.18
CA ALA A 77 -17.19 4.75 -12.48
C ALA A 77 -16.08 5.37 -13.36
N HIS A 78 -16.18 6.68 -13.66
CA HIS A 78 -15.02 7.47 -14.14
C HIS A 78 -14.05 7.82 -13.00
N THR A 79 -14.44 7.52 -11.77
CA THR A 79 -13.68 7.71 -10.53
C THR A 79 -12.75 6.53 -10.29
N PHE A 80 -11.46 6.78 -10.05
CA PHE A 80 -10.47 5.76 -9.73
C PHE A 80 -10.10 5.81 -8.25
N ILE A 81 -10.35 4.73 -7.50
CA ILE A 81 -9.95 4.61 -6.09
C ILE A 81 -8.58 3.91 -6.04
N PHE A 82 -7.60 4.53 -5.39
CA PHE A 82 -6.21 4.06 -5.37
C PHE A 82 -5.64 3.84 -3.96
N GLY A 83 -6.19 4.53 -2.95
CA GLY A 83 -5.77 4.43 -1.56
C GLY A 83 -6.91 4.00 -0.66
N PHE A 84 -6.63 3.07 0.25
CA PHE A 84 -7.48 2.69 1.36
C PHE A 84 -6.59 2.62 2.59
N SER A 85 -7.01 3.22 3.69
CA SER A 85 -6.38 3.06 4.99
C SER A 85 -7.48 2.76 6.01
N ASP A 86 -7.33 1.66 6.74
CA ASP A 86 -8.09 1.46 7.97
C ASP A 86 -7.36 2.21 9.09
N VAL A 87 -8.02 3.22 9.65
CA VAL A 87 -7.57 3.87 10.88
C VAL A 87 -8.61 3.62 11.97
N GLN A 88 -8.33 2.65 12.83
CA GLN A 88 -9.16 2.30 13.99
C GLN A 88 -10.62 1.93 13.62
N GLY A 89 -10.80 1.13 12.56
CA GLY A 89 -12.10 0.73 12.02
C GLY A 89 -12.75 1.78 11.11
N LYS A 90 -12.12 2.95 10.94
CA LYS A 90 -12.60 4.00 10.03
C LYS A 90 -11.88 3.90 8.68
N LEU A 91 -12.63 3.44 7.68
CA LEU A 91 -12.13 3.28 6.32
C LEU A 91 -11.95 4.64 5.63
N ALA A 92 -10.71 5.06 5.49
CA ALA A 92 -10.32 6.25 4.75
C ALA A 92 -10.03 5.88 3.28
N PHE A 93 -10.79 6.45 2.35
CA PHE A 93 -10.61 6.23 0.91
C PHE A 93 -9.88 7.42 0.29
N ALA A 94 -9.00 7.17 -0.68
CA ALA A 94 -8.43 8.19 -1.55
C ALA A 94 -8.58 7.77 -3.03
N GLY A 95 -9.06 8.69 -3.86
CA GLY A 95 -9.27 8.46 -5.28
C GLY A 95 -9.16 9.75 -6.09
N TYR A 96 -9.26 9.62 -7.41
CA TYR A 96 -9.41 10.76 -8.31
C TYR A 96 -10.78 10.71 -8.97
N ASP A 97 -11.46 11.85 -8.99
CA ASP A 97 -12.61 12.05 -9.87
C ASP A 97 -12.14 12.63 -11.21
N ARG A 98 -12.63 12.08 -12.32
CA ARG A 98 -12.24 12.48 -13.68
C ARG A 98 -13.33 13.36 -14.30
N GLN A 99 -13.20 14.66 -14.07
CA GLN A 99 -14.10 15.68 -14.59
C GLN A 99 -13.53 16.21 -15.92
N GLY A 100 -13.95 15.58 -17.02
CA GLY A 100 -13.47 15.87 -18.37
C GLY A 100 -11.98 15.51 -18.57
N SER A 101 -11.15 16.53 -18.78
CA SER A 101 -9.68 16.41 -18.84
C SER A 101 -9.00 16.52 -17.47
N THR A 102 -9.71 17.00 -16.43
CA THR A 102 -9.16 17.21 -15.09
C THR A 102 -9.33 15.97 -14.23
N VAL A 103 -8.32 15.67 -13.42
CA VAL A 103 -8.24 14.48 -12.56
C VAL A 103 -7.99 14.96 -11.13
N SER A 104 -9.06 15.09 -10.35
CA SER A 104 -9.07 15.77 -9.05
C SER A 104 -8.97 14.77 -7.90
N PRO A 105 -7.87 14.75 -7.11
CA PRO A 105 -7.77 13.89 -5.94
C PRO A 105 -8.74 14.34 -4.83
N PHE A 106 -9.32 13.36 -4.16
CA PHE A 106 -10.17 13.52 -2.99
C PHE A 106 -9.92 12.41 -1.97
N ALA A 107 -10.39 12.63 -0.75
CA ALA A 107 -10.57 11.57 0.21
C ALA A 107 -11.92 11.64 0.92
N PHE A 108 -12.35 10.49 1.46
CA PHE A 108 -13.42 10.41 2.43
C PHE A 108 -12.89 9.82 3.73
N PHE A 109 -13.26 10.42 4.87
CA PHE A 109 -12.99 9.90 6.20
C PHE A 109 -14.17 10.24 7.12
N ASP A 110 -14.62 9.27 7.90
CA ASP A 110 -15.70 9.45 8.90
C ASP A 110 -16.99 10.09 8.33
N GLY A 111 -17.36 9.72 7.10
CA GLY A 111 -18.51 10.26 6.37
C GLY A 111 -18.31 11.67 5.78
N LYS A 112 -17.20 12.34 6.06
CA LYS A 112 -16.86 13.69 5.54
C LYS A 112 -16.07 13.59 4.24
N TYR A 113 -16.35 14.50 3.30
CA TYR A 113 -15.61 14.70 2.05
C TYR A 113 -14.47 15.71 2.25
N PHE A 114 -13.29 15.42 1.70
CA PHE A 114 -12.15 16.32 1.72
C PHE A 114 -11.48 16.42 0.33
N PRO A 115 -11.34 17.62 -0.26
CA PRO A 115 -10.47 17.82 -1.41
C PRO A 115 -9.00 17.81 -0.96
N GLN A 116 -8.34 16.66 -1.09
CA GLN A 116 -7.00 16.39 -0.56
C GLN A 116 -5.94 16.32 -1.66
N ARG A 117 -4.67 16.54 -1.29
CA ARG A 117 -3.49 16.31 -2.16
C ARG A 117 -2.59 15.17 -1.71
N SER A 118 -2.77 14.64 -0.51
CA SER A 118 -2.03 13.50 0.03
C SER A 118 -2.97 12.32 0.27
N LEU A 119 -2.40 11.15 0.54
CA LEU A 119 -3.12 10.13 1.30
C LEU A 119 -3.32 10.60 2.76
N PRO A 120 -4.35 10.13 3.46
CA PRO A 120 -4.50 10.30 4.91
C PRO A 120 -3.48 9.43 5.66
N VAL A 121 -3.06 9.87 6.84
CA VAL A 121 -2.06 9.19 7.68
C VAL A 121 -2.46 9.23 9.16
N SER A 122 -2.35 8.11 9.88
CA SER A 122 -2.60 8.03 11.31
C SER A 122 -1.55 8.80 12.13
N VAL A 123 -1.99 9.53 13.16
CA VAL A 123 -1.14 10.21 14.15
C VAL A 123 -1.74 9.95 15.53
N GLY A 124 -1.13 9.05 16.31
CA GLY A 124 -1.75 8.52 17.52
C GLY A 124 -3.14 7.92 17.25
N SER A 125 -4.18 8.56 17.78
CA SER A 125 -5.60 8.21 17.55
C SER A 125 -6.36 9.15 16.60
N GLU A 126 -5.68 10.12 15.97
CA GLU A 126 -6.28 11.04 14.99
C GLU A 126 -5.75 10.72 13.57
N VAL A 127 -6.39 11.29 12.55
CA VAL A 127 -5.94 11.19 11.14
C VAL A 127 -5.50 12.56 10.65
N ALA A 128 -4.28 12.62 10.12
CA ALA A 128 -3.70 13.79 9.48
C ALA A 128 -3.82 13.74 7.95
N PHE A 129 -4.05 14.88 7.32
CA PHE A 129 -4.20 14.99 5.86
C PHE A 129 -3.91 16.40 5.34
N ILE A 130 -3.53 16.49 4.06
CA ILE A 130 -3.24 17.77 3.38
C ILE A 130 -4.46 18.21 2.56
N ILE A 131 -5.13 19.28 2.99
CA ILE A 131 -6.16 20.00 2.23
C ILE A 131 -5.57 21.18 1.46
N ARG A 132 -6.21 21.57 0.35
CA ARG A 132 -5.93 22.84 -0.33
C ARG A 132 -6.87 23.94 0.20
N LYS A 133 -6.31 25.08 0.62
CA LYS A 133 -7.05 26.26 1.11
C LYS A 133 -6.53 27.51 0.39
N GLY A 134 -7.25 27.92 -0.66
CA GLY A 134 -6.72 28.88 -1.64
C GLY A 134 -5.51 28.28 -2.37
N ASP A 135 -4.41 29.02 -2.43
CA ASP A 135 -3.16 28.54 -3.06
C ASP A 135 -2.16 27.92 -2.07
N SER A 136 -2.56 27.75 -0.81
CA SER A 136 -1.78 27.06 0.22
C SER A 136 -2.28 25.63 0.45
N ASN A 137 -1.35 24.74 0.77
CA ASN A 137 -1.66 23.43 1.34
C ASN A 137 -1.62 23.55 2.87
N VAL A 138 -2.70 23.16 3.56
CA VAL A 138 -2.82 23.18 5.02
C VAL A 138 -2.90 21.74 5.51
N VAL A 139 -2.13 21.43 6.56
CA VAL A 139 -2.23 20.15 7.26
C VAL A 139 -3.29 20.25 8.33
N SER A 140 -4.27 19.36 8.28
CA SER A 140 -5.28 19.19 9.32
C SER A 140 -5.05 17.87 10.06
N ILE A 141 -5.38 17.82 11.35
CA ILE A 141 -5.45 16.59 12.15
C ILE A 141 -6.86 16.52 12.74
N GLY A 142 -7.63 15.52 12.35
CA GLY A 142 -9.09 15.52 12.57
C GLY A 142 -9.74 16.78 11.98
N ASP A 143 -10.50 17.51 12.79
CA ASP A 143 -11.13 18.79 12.42
C ASP A 143 -10.25 20.03 12.74
N LYS A 144 -8.98 19.87 13.15
CA LYS A 144 -8.09 20.98 13.57
C LYS A 144 -7.06 21.33 12.49
N GLU A 145 -6.94 22.61 12.11
CA GLU A 145 -5.88 23.11 11.20
C GLU A 145 -4.55 23.33 11.93
N VAL A 146 -3.69 22.31 12.03
CA VAL A 146 -2.47 22.36 12.87
C VAL A 146 -1.34 23.20 12.26
N TYR A 147 -1.15 23.16 10.93
CA TYR A 147 0.00 23.85 10.30
C TYR A 147 -0.18 25.38 10.17
N ARG A 148 -1.35 25.94 10.51
CA ARG A 148 -1.66 27.35 10.22
C ARG A 148 -1.03 28.35 11.19
N GLU A 149 -0.71 27.91 12.42
CA GLU A 149 -0.15 28.78 13.48
C GLU A 149 1.37 29.00 13.35
N ILE A 150 2.06 28.20 12.53
CA ILE A 150 3.53 28.11 12.50
C ILE A 150 4.19 29.29 11.73
N ARG A 151 3.43 30.19 11.10
CA ARG A 151 3.99 31.25 10.24
C ARG A 151 3.52 32.68 10.53
N ASN A 152 4.39 33.38 11.28
CA ASN A 152 4.71 34.81 11.05
C ASN A 152 5.86 34.98 10.02
N MET A 153 6.10 33.99 9.14
CA MET A 153 7.22 33.99 8.18
C MET A 153 6.88 34.72 6.87
N PRO A 154 7.67 35.73 6.43
CA PRO A 154 7.39 36.52 5.23
C PRO A 154 7.86 35.83 3.93
N VAL A 155 7.52 34.55 3.74
CA VAL A 155 7.94 33.77 2.55
C VAL A 155 6.75 33.54 1.61
N ILE A 156 6.97 33.83 0.32
CA ILE A 156 5.91 34.05 -0.67
C ILE A 156 5.16 32.75 -1.08
N SER A 157 5.77 31.57 -0.94
CA SER A 157 5.04 30.31 -1.13
C SER A 157 5.66 29.12 -0.38
N THR A 158 4.83 28.43 0.41
CA THR A 158 5.13 27.12 1.00
C THR A 158 3.92 26.20 0.95
N SER A 159 4.18 24.92 0.73
CA SER A 159 3.16 23.87 0.72
C SER A 159 3.68 22.63 1.45
N ALA A 160 2.83 22.02 2.28
CA ALA A 160 3.04 20.63 2.67
C ALA A 160 2.82 19.72 1.44
N THR A 161 3.66 18.72 1.23
CA THR A 161 3.59 17.79 0.08
C THR A 161 3.46 16.32 0.48
N SER A 162 3.92 15.94 1.66
CA SER A 162 3.76 14.59 2.23
C SER A 162 3.73 14.64 3.77
N LEU A 163 3.23 13.56 4.39
CA LEU A 163 3.05 13.40 5.83
C LEU A 163 3.52 11.99 6.26
N ILE A 164 4.05 11.86 7.46
CA ILE A 164 4.09 10.59 8.20
C ILE A 164 3.71 10.79 9.68
N GLY A 165 2.99 9.83 10.25
CA GLY A 165 2.88 9.69 11.70
C GLY A 165 4.15 9.09 12.28
N VAL A 166 4.60 9.61 13.41
CA VAL A 166 5.79 9.18 14.16
C VAL A 166 5.35 8.94 15.61
N GLY A 167 4.65 7.83 15.83
CA GLY A 167 3.92 7.60 17.07
C GLY A 167 2.74 8.56 17.20
N ASN A 168 2.73 9.37 18.26
CA ASN A 168 1.73 10.41 18.50
C ASN A 168 2.06 11.76 17.83
N GLU A 169 3.23 11.87 17.19
CA GLU A 169 3.73 13.09 16.55
C GLU A 169 3.55 13.04 15.03
N LEU A 170 3.54 14.20 14.38
CA LEU A 170 3.46 14.30 12.91
C LEU A 170 4.73 14.91 12.33
N ALA A 171 5.32 14.26 11.33
CA ALA A 171 6.37 14.84 10.51
C ALA A 171 5.79 15.26 9.14
N ILE A 172 6.08 16.50 8.74
CA ILE A 172 5.50 17.15 7.57
C ILE A 172 6.61 17.46 6.58
N LEU A 173 6.52 16.94 5.35
CA LEU A 173 7.40 17.37 4.26
C LEU A 173 6.90 18.71 3.70
N ILE A 174 7.71 19.75 3.85
CA ILE A 174 7.46 21.09 3.33
C ILE A 174 8.28 21.32 2.07
N GLN A 175 7.63 21.84 1.04
CA GLN A 175 8.24 22.49 -0.11
C GLN A 175 8.19 24.00 0.09
N GLU A 176 9.30 24.69 -0.12
CA GLU A 176 9.42 26.15 -0.05
C GLU A 176 10.07 26.72 -1.30
N ASN A 177 9.42 27.73 -1.90
CA ASN A 177 9.96 28.48 -3.03
C ASN A 177 10.57 29.80 -2.52
N GLN A 178 11.90 29.91 -2.55
CA GLN A 178 12.63 31.11 -2.14
C GLN A 178 13.02 31.94 -3.38
N PRO A 179 12.52 33.19 -3.53
CA PRO A 179 12.90 34.06 -4.65
C PRO A 179 14.42 34.19 -4.80
N GLY A 180 14.93 34.00 -6.02
CA GLY A 180 16.37 34.03 -6.33
C GLY A 180 17.20 32.84 -5.83
N LYS A 181 16.61 31.91 -5.06
CA LYS A 181 17.28 30.69 -4.55
C LYS A 181 16.65 29.38 -5.04
N GLY A 182 15.43 29.44 -5.58
CA GLY A 182 14.72 28.29 -6.14
C GLY A 182 13.90 27.52 -5.10
N ILE A 183 13.57 26.27 -5.43
CA ILE A 183 12.77 25.38 -4.59
C ILE A 183 13.69 24.60 -3.64
N SER A 184 13.30 24.52 -2.37
CA SER A 184 13.92 23.64 -1.38
C SER A 184 12.86 22.83 -0.64
N PHE A 185 13.26 21.68 -0.13
CA PHE A 185 12.43 20.78 0.66
C PHE A 185 13.07 20.51 2.02
N PHE A 186 12.25 20.41 3.06
CA PHE A 186 12.67 20.03 4.42
C PHE A 186 11.54 19.32 5.15
N VAL A 187 11.89 18.52 6.16
CA VAL A 187 10.90 17.95 7.08
C VAL A 187 10.78 18.87 8.30
N LEU A 188 9.55 19.22 8.66
CA LEU A 188 9.21 19.83 9.95
C LEU A 188 8.76 18.72 10.90
N PHE A 189 9.32 18.66 12.10
CA PHE A 189 8.96 17.68 13.13
C PHE A 189 9.06 18.32 14.52
N GLN A 190 8.04 18.15 15.36
CA GLN A 190 7.96 18.78 16.70
C GLN A 190 8.28 20.29 16.69
N GLY A 191 7.83 21.01 15.65
CA GLY A 191 8.10 22.44 15.44
C GLY A 191 9.53 22.80 14.99
N LYS A 192 10.45 21.84 14.89
CA LYS A 192 11.84 22.05 14.45
C LYS A 192 11.98 21.79 12.95
N GLU A 193 12.55 22.75 12.21
CA GLU A 193 12.95 22.53 10.81
C GLU A 193 14.17 21.61 10.74
N GLY A 194 14.09 20.57 9.91
CA GLY A 194 15.22 19.73 9.54
C GLY A 194 16.11 20.35 8.44
N PRO A 195 17.21 19.66 8.07
CA PRO A 195 18.07 20.08 6.96
C PRO A 195 17.31 20.19 5.62
N ARG A 196 17.73 21.15 4.79
CA ARG A 196 17.10 21.54 3.53
C ARG A 196 17.85 20.97 2.32
N PHE A 197 17.10 20.50 1.32
CA PHE A 197 17.60 19.82 0.12
C PHE A 197 16.85 20.27 -1.16
N PRO A 198 17.44 20.17 -2.38
CA PRO A 198 16.74 20.45 -3.63
C PRO A 198 15.55 19.52 -3.91
N SER A 199 15.57 18.29 -3.40
CA SER A 199 14.41 17.41 -3.28
C SER A 199 14.56 16.44 -2.10
N ILE A 200 13.43 15.92 -1.62
CA ILE A 200 13.38 14.83 -0.65
C ILE A 200 12.52 13.70 -1.23
N ASP A 201 13.02 12.47 -1.10
CA ASP A 201 12.37 11.20 -1.43
C ASP A 201 12.25 10.33 -0.17
N ARG A 202 11.35 9.33 -0.19
CA ARG A 202 11.17 8.27 0.84
C ARG A 202 11.19 8.79 2.28
N LEU A 203 10.05 9.27 2.77
CA LEU A 203 9.82 9.65 4.17
C LEU A 203 9.25 8.46 4.97
N ALA A 204 9.88 8.10 6.09
CA ALA A 204 9.50 6.96 6.95
C ALA A 204 9.64 7.29 8.45
N ALA A 205 8.88 6.62 9.31
CA ALA A 205 9.06 6.71 10.77
C ALA A 205 9.98 5.59 11.24
N VAL A 206 11.01 5.93 12.03
CA VAL A 206 12.02 4.98 12.53
C VAL A 206 12.51 5.40 13.91
N GLY A 207 12.37 4.54 14.92
CA GLY A 207 12.91 4.74 16.27
C GLY A 207 12.34 6.00 16.95
N GLY A 208 11.06 6.30 16.73
CA GLY A 208 10.41 7.51 17.23
C GLY A 208 10.84 8.81 16.55
N LYS A 209 11.50 8.75 15.39
CA LYS A 209 11.95 9.92 14.61
C LYS A 209 11.58 9.79 13.13
N PRO A 210 11.41 10.89 12.38
CA PRO A 210 11.38 10.84 10.92
C PRO A 210 12.73 10.42 10.36
N ALA A 211 12.72 9.65 9.27
CA ALA A 211 13.87 9.35 8.44
C ALA A 211 13.53 9.68 6.97
N PHE A 212 14.45 10.28 6.23
CA PHE A 212 14.20 10.67 4.83
C PHE A 212 15.46 10.75 3.96
N VAL A 213 15.29 10.66 2.64
CA VAL A 213 16.38 10.75 1.65
C VAL A 213 16.40 12.14 1.01
N GLY A 214 17.40 12.96 1.34
CA GLY A 214 17.65 14.24 0.67
C GLY A 214 18.57 14.06 -0.55
N SER A 215 18.21 14.61 -1.70
CA SER A 215 19.14 14.81 -2.82
C SER A 215 20.07 15.99 -2.53
N LEU A 216 21.25 16.04 -3.15
CA LEU A 216 22.17 17.17 -3.01
C LEU A 216 22.15 18.07 -4.26
N SER A 217 22.66 19.29 -4.12
CA SER A 217 22.82 20.22 -5.26
C SER A 217 23.91 19.79 -6.25
N GLY A 218 24.71 18.79 -5.88
CA GLY A 218 25.65 18.06 -6.74
C GLY A 218 25.35 16.56 -6.69
N PRO A 219 26.16 15.70 -7.33
CA PRO A 219 25.88 14.28 -7.41
C PRO A 219 25.84 13.60 -6.03
N GLY A 220 24.73 12.93 -5.75
CA GLY A 220 24.54 12.08 -4.58
C GLY A 220 23.41 12.52 -3.65
N TYR A 221 23.28 11.78 -2.55
CA TYR A 221 22.16 11.82 -1.62
C TYR A 221 22.67 11.68 -0.18
N ARG A 222 21.86 12.09 0.79
CA ARG A 222 22.05 11.80 2.22
C ARG A 222 20.77 11.23 2.80
N VAL A 223 20.88 10.27 3.71
CA VAL A 223 19.76 9.89 4.57
C VAL A 223 19.87 10.67 5.86
N VAL A 224 18.75 11.24 6.31
CA VAL A 224 18.63 12.00 7.57
C VAL A 224 17.81 11.17 8.55
N HIS A 225 18.18 11.17 9.83
CA HIS A 225 17.41 10.53 10.90
C HIS A 225 17.19 11.53 12.05
N GLY A 226 15.93 11.91 12.28
CA GLY A 226 15.57 13.09 13.05
C GLY A 226 16.13 14.35 12.40
N ASP A 227 17.04 15.01 13.11
CA ASP A 227 17.78 16.19 12.69
C ASP A 227 19.24 15.90 12.29
N VAL A 228 19.70 14.65 12.37
CA VAL A 228 21.09 14.25 12.08
C VAL A 228 21.24 13.84 10.61
N PRO A 229 22.02 14.58 9.78
CA PRO A 229 22.31 14.17 8.42
C PRO A 229 23.41 13.11 8.40
N GLY A 230 23.16 11.98 7.73
CA GLY A 230 24.15 10.95 7.48
C GLY A 230 25.19 11.33 6.42
N LYS A 231 26.06 10.37 6.10
CA LYS A 231 27.06 10.48 5.02
C LYS A 231 26.41 10.69 3.65
N GLN A 232 27.21 11.17 2.71
CA GLN A 232 26.85 11.29 1.30
C GLN A 232 27.12 9.98 0.55
N TYR A 233 26.13 9.54 -0.22
CA TYR A 233 26.17 8.33 -1.04
C TYR A 233 25.87 8.66 -2.50
N SER A 234 26.33 7.83 -3.43
CA SER A 234 26.09 8.00 -4.87
C SER A 234 24.61 7.81 -5.23
N PHE A 235 23.92 6.88 -4.56
CA PHE A 235 22.48 6.62 -4.67
C PHE A 235 21.96 5.92 -3.40
N ILE A 236 20.64 5.95 -3.17
CA ILE A 236 19.95 5.23 -2.09
C ILE A 236 18.82 4.38 -2.68
N TYR A 237 18.76 3.10 -2.33
CA TYR A 237 17.83 2.11 -2.91
C TYR A 237 17.13 1.30 -1.81
N GLY A 238 15.98 0.70 -2.17
CA GLY A 238 15.06 0.12 -1.20
C GLY A 238 14.33 1.18 -0.36
N ASN A 239 13.57 0.71 0.62
CA ASN A 239 12.87 1.57 1.58
C ASN A 239 13.81 1.95 2.73
N LEU A 240 13.46 3.03 3.44
CA LEU A 240 13.99 3.28 4.78
C LEU A 240 13.22 2.38 5.76
N LEU A 241 13.94 1.60 6.54
CA LEU A 241 13.39 0.52 7.37
C LEU A 241 13.76 0.74 8.83
N GLU A 242 12.85 0.43 9.75
CA GLU A 242 13.18 0.22 11.16
C GLU A 242 13.50 -1.25 11.41
N VAL A 243 14.63 -1.52 12.07
CA VAL A 243 14.97 -2.83 12.64
C VAL A 243 15.45 -2.60 14.07
N ASN A 244 14.66 -3.04 15.07
CA ASN A 244 15.01 -2.94 16.49
C ASN A 244 15.40 -1.50 16.90
N GLY A 245 14.50 -0.55 16.68
CA GLY A 245 14.68 0.88 17.01
C GLY A 245 15.65 1.65 16.11
N LYS A 246 16.34 0.98 15.17
CA LYS A 246 17.44 1.55 14.36
C LYS A 246 17.07 1.60 12.89
N LEU A 247 17.60 2.63 12.21
CA LEU A 247 17.45 2.83 10.77
C LEU A 247 18.33 1.87 9.96
N ALA A 248 17.72 1.17 9.00
CA ALA A 248 18.37 0.37 7.96
C ALA A 248 18.01 0.88 6.55
N TYR A 249 18.96 0.89 5.62
CA TYR A 249 18.72 1.20 4.20
C TYR A 249 19.84 0.69 3.27
N GLY A 250 19.57 0.62 1.97
CA GLY A 250 20.57 0.32 0.93
C GLY A 250 21.21 1.59 0.36
N ALA A 251 22.54 1.64 0.26
CA ALA A 251 23.29 2.79 -0.25
C ALA A 251 24.38 2.41 -1.26
N GLY A 252 24.68 3.33 -2.19
CA GLY A 252 25.69 3.16 -3.22
C GLY A 252 26.96 3.98 -2.94
N ILE A 253 28.14 3.36 -3.08
CA ILE A 253 29.45 4.04 -3.07
C ILE A 253 30.14 3.76 -4.40
N GLY A 254 30.05 4.71 -5.34
CA GLY A 254 30.46 4.49 -6.73
C GLY A 254 29.62 3.39 -7.37
N GLN A 255 30.26 2.27 -7.72
CA GLN A 255 29.58 1.08 -8.27
C GLN A 255 29.24 0.02 -7.21
N LYS A 256 29.72 0.15 -5.96
CA LYS A 256 29.42 -0.82 -4.89
C LYS A 256 28.07 -0.53 -4.24
N GLN A 257 27.34 -1.59 -3.90
CA GLN A 257 26.12 -1.52 -3.10
C GLN A 257 26.40 -2.05 -1.69
N ILE A 258 26.08 -1.24 -0.68
CA ILE A 258 26.25 -1.54 0.75
C ILE A 258 24.92 -1.39 1.48
N VAL A 259 24.80 -2.01 2.66
CA VAL A 259 23.69 -1.76 3.60
C VAL A 259 24.21 -0.89 4.74
N VAL A 260 23.45 0.14 5.11
CA VAL A 260 23.71 0.97 6.29
C VAL A 260 22.70 0.59 7.37
N TYR A 261 23.16 0.32 8.59
CA TYR A 261 22.31 -0.03 9.73
C TYR A 261 22.82 0.62 11.02
N GLY A 262 21.97 1.41 11.68
CA GLY A 262 22.35 2.16 12.89
C GLY A 262 23.48 3.19 12.65
N GLY A 263 23.70 3.61 11.40
CA GLY A 263 24.83 4.45 10.99
C GLY A 263 26.12 3.69 10.65
N VAL A 264 26.17 2.37 10.83
CA VAL A 264 27.30 1.50 10.47
C VAL A 264 27.11 0.98 9.03
N GLU A 265 28.20 0.93 8.26
CA GLU A 265 28.20 0.46 6.87
C GLU A 265 28.65 -1.00 6.78
N TYR A 266 27.88 -1.83 6.08
CA TYR A 266 28.13 -3.25 5.91
C TYR A 266 28.28 -3.62 4.43
N GLY A 267 29.24 -4.50 4.12
CA GLY A 267 29.53 -4.97 2.77
C GLY A 267 30.51 -4.12 1.97
N ALA A 268 31.40 -3.37 2.62
CA ALA A 268 32.46 -2.62 1.93
C ALA A 268 33.42 -3.52 1.13
N ASP A 269 33.58 -4.78 1.52
CA ASP A 269 34.33 -5.84 0.82
C ASP A 269 33.46 -6.63 -0.20
N TYR A 270 32.17 -6.33 -0.30
CA TYR A 270 31.24 -7.04 -1.18
C TYR A 270 31.21 -6.44 -2.59
N GLU A 271 30.68 -7.21 -3.53
CA GLU A 271 30.27 -6.73 -4.86
C GLU A 271 28.92 -6.00 -4.73
N TYR A 272 27.98 -6.63 -4.02
CA TYR A 272 26.74 -6.00 -3.56
C TYR A 272 26.27 -6.57 -2.22
N ALA A 273 25.54 -5.73 -1.49
CA ALA A 273 24.60 -6.05 -0.43
C ALA A 273 23.25 -5.44 -0.83
N ILE A 274 22.12 -6.16 -0.74
CA ILE A 274 20.82 -5.71 -1.24
C ILE A 274 19.64 -6.08 -0.34
N LYS A 275 18.57 -5.28 -0.46
CA LYS A 275 17.22 -5.51 0.11
C LYS A 275 17.24 -5.86 1.63
N PRO A 276 17.70 -4.95 2.51
CA PRO A 276 17.57 -5.14 3.95
C PRO A 276 16.11 -5.30 4.37
N ILE A 277 15.86 -6.28 5.25
CA ILE A 277 14.60 -6.54 5.94
C ILE A 277 14.83 -6.71 7.46
N ALA A 278 13.77 -6.57 8.24
CA ALA A 278 13.72 -7.08 9.60
C ALA A 278 13.34 -8.57 9.55
N VAL A 279 13.91 -9.37 10.46
CA VAL A 279 13.40 -10.70 10.82
C VAL A 279 13.37 -10.78 12.33
N GLY A 280 12.17 -10.69 12.91
CA GLY A 280 12.00 -10.35 14.32
C GLY A 280 12.75 -9.06 14.67
N ASN A 281 13.76 -9.17 15.55
CA ASN A 281 14.61 -8.04 15.97
C ASN A 281 15.95 -7.94 15.23
N SER A 282 16.19 -8.80 14.24
CA SER A 282 17.47 -8.96 13.54
C SER A 282 17.44 -8.27 12.17
N LEU A 283 18.52 -7.61 11.76
CA LEU A 283 18.70 -7.17 10.38
C LEU A 283 19.07 -8.38 9.51
N VAL A 284 18.36 -8.59 8.40
CA VAL A 284 18.78 -9.55 7.37
C VAL A 284 18.90 -8.86 6.02
N PHE A 285 19.99 -9.12 5.29
CA PHE A 285 20.14 -8.71 3.90
C PHE A 285 20.94 -9.73 3.08
N LEU A 286 20.78 -9.68 1.77
CA LEU A 286 21.44 -10.60 0.83
C LEU A 286 22.73 -9.97 0.28
N ALA A 287 23.81 -10.74 0.23
CA ALA A 287 25.14 -10.28 -0.16
C ALA A 287 25.86 -11.22 -1.14
N LYS A 288 26.86 -10.69 -1.84
CA LYS A 288 27.78 -11.44 -2.70
C LYS A 288 29.16 -10.78 -2.67
N LYS A 289 30.25 -11.53 -2.44
CA LYS A 289 31.62 -10.99 -2.56
C LYS A 289 32.10 -11.04 -4.01
N SER A 290 33.00 -10.12 -4.35
CA SER A 290 33.64 -10.13 -5.67
C SER A 290 34.39 -11.46 -5.88
N GLY A 291 34.20 -12.08 -7.04
CA GLY A 291 34.79 -13.38 -7.39
C GLY A 291 34.09 -14.61 -6.80
N GLN A 292 33.12 -14.46 -5.89
CA GLN A 292 32.25 -15.58 -5.49
C GLN A 292 31.11 -15.76 -6.50
N MET A 293 30.76 -17.01 -6.83
CA MET A 293 29.59 -17.31 -7.66
C MET A 293 28.29 -17.20 -6.86
N SER A 294 28.33 -17.72 -5.63
CA SER A 294 27.19 -17.83 -4.71
C SER A 294 26.91 -16.53 -3.96
N ARG A 295 25.63 -16.35 -3.59
CA ARG A 295 25.19 -15.32 -2.65
C ARG A 295 25.07 -15.90 -1.24
N PHE A 296 25.02 -15.05 -0.21
CA PHE A 296 24.83 -15.46 1.18
C PHE A 296 24.01 -14.40 1.94
N PHE A 297 23.31 -14.81 3.00
CA PHE A 297 22.68 -13.86 3.91
C PHE A 297 23.68 -13.31 4.91
N VAL A 298 23.45 -12.07 5.32
CA VAL A 298 24.11 -11.44 6.45
C VAL A 298 23.03 -11.10 7.48
N VAL A 299 23.23 -11.57 8.71
CA VAL A 299 22.34 -11.37 9.85
C VAL A 299 23.09 -10.53 10.89
N ASP A 300 22.58 -9.34 11.20
CA ASP A 300 23.21 -8.35 12.11
C ASP A 300 24.71 -8.11 11.84
N GLY A 301 25.10 -8.12 10.56
CA GLY A 301 26.48 -7.94 10.10
C GLY A 301 27.31 -9.22 10.00
N VAL A 302 26.83 -10.35 10.52
CA VAL A 302 27.50 -11.66 10.45
C VAL A 302 27.03 -12.42 9.20
N ALA A 303 27.96 -12.70 8.29
CA ALA A 303 27.70 -13.54 7.12
C ALA A 303 27.41 -14.99 7.54
N GLN A 304 26.28 -15.54 7.07
CA GLN A 304 25.82 -16.87 7.43
C GLN A 304 26.34 -17.92 6.44
N ALA A 305 26.93 -19.00 6.96
CA ALA A 305 27.16 -20.20 6.18
C ALA A 305 25.84 -20.96 5.98
N MET A 306 25.63 -21.52 4.78
CA MET A 306 24.41 -22.24 4.44
C MET A 306 24.73 -23.49 3.61
N PRO A 307 23.91 -24.55 3.67
CA PRO A 307 24.07 -25.77 2.87
C PRO A 307 23.54 -25.62 1.43
N TYR A 308 23.40 -24.39 0.93
CA TYR A 308 22.75 -24.05 -0.35
C TYR A 308 23.73 -23.38 -1.32
N GLU A 309 23.55 -23.64 -2.61
CA GLU A 309 24.43 -23.18 -3.69
C GLU A 309 24.24 -21.68 -3.97
N SER A 310 23.01 -21.17 -3.81
CA SER A 310 22.70 -19.74 -3.64
C SER A 310 21.26 -19.56 -3.16
N PRO A 311 20.98 -18.65 -2.19
CA PRO A 311 19.63 -18.12 -1.98
C PRO A 311 19.21 -17.23 -3.17
N TYR A 312 17.91 -17.00 -3.29
CA TYR A 312 17.27 -16.06 -4.21
C TYR A 312 16.84 -14.75 -3.49
N GLU A 313 16.19 -13.83 -4.21
CA GLU A 313 15.76 -12.51 -3.68
C GLU A 313 14.34 -12.50 -3.09
N ASP A 314 13.58 -13.57 -3.27
CA ASP A 314 12.28 -13.84 -2.64
C ASP A 314 12.46 -14.40 -1.22
N TYR A 315 12.82 -13.49 -0.31
CA TYR A 315 12.92 -13.72 1.13
C TYR A 315 12.15 -12.68 1.95
N LEU A 316 11.65 -13.08 3.12
CA LEU A 316 10.84 -12.27 4.05
C LEU A 316 10.92 -12.81 5.48
N ASP A 317 10.35 -12.09 6.45
CA ASP A 317 10.03 -12.64 7.77
C ASP A 317 8.66 -13.33 7.74
N ILE A 318 8.56 -14.49 8.37
CA ILE A 318 7.30 -15.18 8.69
C ILE A 318 7.42 -15.73 10.11
N GLY A 319 6.69 -15.11 11.05
CA GLY A 319 6.64 -15.55 12.44
C GLY A 319 7.93 -15.33 13.24
N GLY A 320 8.76 -14.35 12.86
CA GLY A 320 10.07 -14.10 13.49
C GLY A 320 11.19 -15.01 12.95
N LYS A 321 10.99 -15.60 11.77
CA LYS A 321 11.93 -16.50 11.08
C LYS A 321 12.09 -16.08 9.63
N LEU A 322 13.32 -16.11 9.13
CA LEU A 322 13.63 -15.87 7.73
C LEU A 322 13.05 -16.99 6.87
N ALA A 323 12.14 -16.66 5.97
CA ALA A 323 11.66 -17.54 4.91
C ALA A 323 12.31 -17.15 3.59
N PHE A 324 12.84 -18.10 2.81
CA PHE A 324 13.50 -17.82 1.53
C PHE A 324 13.49 -19.00 0.55
N THR A 325 13.57 -18.71 -0.75
CA THR A 325 13.89 -19.71 -1.78
C THR A 325 15.40 -19.86 -1.93
N ALA A 326 15.90 -21.09 -2.09
CA ALA A 326 17.31 -21.40 -2.30
C ALA A 326 17.54 -22.46 -3.39
N SER A 327 18.67 -22.38 -4.08
CA SER A 327 19.15 -23.42 -5.00
C SER A 327 19.86 -24.52 -4.19
N LYS A 328 19.34 -25.75 -4.28
CA LYS A 328 19.92 -26.96 -3.66
C LYS A 328 20.31 -27.95 -4.75
N LYS A 329 21.49 -28.57 -4.62
CA LYS A 329 21.94 -29.61 -5.55
C LYS A 329 21.08 -30.87 -5.39
N LYS A 330 20.60 -31.44 -6.50
CA LYS A 330 19.74 -32.63 -6.46
C LYS A 330 20.52 -33.84 -5.97
N ALA A 331 19.87 -34.72 -5.19
CA ALA A 331 20.48 -35.94 -4.67
C ALA A 331 21.00 -36.90 -5.78
N SER A 332 20.41 -36.82 -6.97
CA SER A 332 20.88 -37.52 -8.19
C SER A 332 22.17 -36.94 -8.81
N GLY A 333 22.76 -35.90 -8.21
CA GLY A 333 23.96 -35.21 -8.68
C GLY A 333 23.76 -34.28 -9.89
N ASN A 334 22.74 -34.56 -10.72
CA ASN A 334 22.47 -33.86 -11.97
C ASN A 334 21.56 -32.64 -11.76
N GLY A 335 22.19 -31.47 -11.61
CA GLY A 335 21.54 -30.17 -11.56
C GLY A 335 21.01 -29.77 -10.18
N TYR A 336 20.16 -28.74 -10.17
CA TYR A 336 19.64 -28.09 -8.97
C TYR A 336 18.10 -28.11 -8.98
N SER A 337 17.49 -28.11 -7.79
CA SER A 337 16.09 -27.73 -7.55
C SER A 337 16.08 -26.45 -6.72
N ARG A 338 14.98 -25.69 -6.80
CA ARG A 338 14.68 -24.69 -5.80
C ARG A 338 13.98 -25.36 -4.61
N VAL A 339 14.40 -25.01 -3.41
CA VAL A 339 13.78 -25.41 -2.13
C VAL A 339 13.35 -24.15 -1.38
N VAL A 340 12.35 -24.27 -0.51
CA VAL A 340 11.98 -23.20 0.43
C VAL A 340 12.51 -23.57 1.81
N VAL A 341 13.08 -22.58 2.48
CA VAL A 341 13.79 -22.70 3.76
C VAL A 341 13.10 -21.80 4.78
N TRP A 342 12.93 -22.27 6.02
CA TRP A 342 12.32 -21.49 7.11
C TRP A 342 13.19 -21.51 8.36
N GLY A 343 13.81 -20.39 8.69
CA GLY A 343 14.87 -20.32 9.68
C GLY A 343 16.16 -20.95 9.14
N SER A 344 16.42 -22.20 9.53
CA SER A 344 17.66 -22.95 9.21
C SER A 344 17.40 -24.32 8.57
N GLU A 345 16.15 -24.64 8.22
CA GLU A 345 15.72 -25.96 7.77
C GLU A 345 14.92 -25.87 6.46
N ASP A 346 15.10 -26.87 5.58
CA ASP A 346 14.23 -27.07 4.42
C ASP A 346 12.80 -27.35 4.88
N PHE A 347 11.79 -26.78 4.22
CA PHE A 347 10.40 -26.86 4.65
C PHE A 347 9.48 -27.45 3.57
N GLY A 348 8.76 -28.53 3.92
CA GLY A 348 7.92 -29.32 3.01
C GLY A 348 8.58 -30.62 2.55
N GLU A 349 7.98 -31.29 1.56
CA GLU A 349 8.55 -32.50 0.94
C GLU A 349 9.57 -32.19 -0.17
N GLU A 350 10.24 -33.21 -0.73
CA GLU A 350 11.16 -33.05 -1.86
C GLU A 350 10.41 -32.80 -3.18
N TYR A 351 9.99 -31.56 -3.38
CA TYR A 351 9.40 -31.09 -4.64
C TYR A 351 10.41 -31.03 -5.79
N GLN A 352 9.92 -31.08 -7.02
CA GLN A 352 10.76 -30.93 -8.21
C GLN A 352 11.34 -29.51 -8.31
N ASP A 353 10.55 -28.54 -7.83
CA ASP A 353 10.86 -27.11 -7.74
C ASP A 353 9.91 -26.46 -6.70
N ALA A 354 10.43 -25.66 -5.77
CA ALA A 354 9.65 -24.94 -4.75
C ALA A 354 10.15 -23.50 -4.59
N TYR A 355 9.24 -22.52 -4.52
CA TYR A 355 9.60 -21.10 -4.60
C TYR A 355 8.51 -20.15 -4.10
N GLY A 356 8.87 -18.86 -3.96
CA GLY A 356 7.93 -17.77 -3.66
C GLY A 356 7.27 -17.91 -2.29
N PRO A 357 8.05 -17.94 -1.19
CA PRO A 357 7.50 -17.95 0.16
C PRO A 357 6.64 -16.70 0.42
N PHE A 358 5.54 -16.88 1.14
CA PHE A 358 4.58 -15.86 1.51
C PHE A 358 4.04 -16.10 2.94
N ASP A 359 3.70 -15.02 3.63
CA ASP A 359 3.09 -15.10 4.96
C ASP A 359 1.60 -15.48 4.86
N ALA A 360 1.24 -16.56 5.56
CA ALA A 360 -0.11 -17.06 5.72
C ALA A 360 -0.56 -16.96 7.19
N GLU A 361 -0.53 -15.75 7.75
CA GLU A 361 -0.91 -15.42 9.14
C GLU A 361 0.04 -16.06 10.18
N GLY A 362 1.34 -15.77 10.02
CA GLY A 362 2.44 -16.30 10.83
C GLY A 362 2.91 -17.70 10.39
N LYS A 363 2.27 -18.28 9.38
CA LYS A 363 2.59 -19.60 8.82
C LYS A 363 3.30 -19.43 7.48
N LEU A 364 4.28 -20.29 7.20
CA LEU A 364 4.92 -20.31 5.88
C LEU A 364 3.95 -20.92 4.85
N GLY A 365 3.64 -20.13 3.82
CA GLY A 365 3.11 -20.60 2.54
C GLY A 365 4.15 -20.50 1.42
N PHE A 366 4.08 -21.37 0.41
CA PHE A 366 4.88 -21.27 -0.82
C PHE A 366 4.22 -21.98 -2.01
N VAL A 367 4.77 -21.80 -3.21
CA VAL A 367 4.37 -22.50 -4.44
C VAL A 367 5.34 -23.65 -4.71
N ALA A 368 4.81 -24.83 -5.02
CA ALA A 368 5.63 -25.99 -5.41
C ALA A 368 5.13 -26.63 -6.71
N GLN A 369 6.03 -27.39 -7.36
CA GLN A 369 5.75 -28.20 -8.54
C GLN A 369 6.04 -29.69 -8.25
N GLN A 370 5.08 -30.53 -8.60
CA GLN A 370 5.19 -31.98 -8.51
C GLN A 370 4.65 -32.61 -9.81
N GLY A 371 5.55 -33.00 -10.70
CA GLY A 371 5.21 -33.44 -12.06
C GLY A 371 4.60 -32.29 -12.87
N ASN A 372 3.40 -32.51 -13.40
CA ASN A 372 2.67 -31.51 -14.18
C ASN A 372 1.75 -30.62 -13.32
N SER A 373 1.69 -30.86 -12.00
CA SER A 373 0.85 -30.10 -11.08
C SER A 373 1.64 -28.99 -10.39
N ILE A 374 1.06 -27.79 -10.38
CA ILE A 374 1.43 -26.72 -9.46
C ILE A 374 0.53 -26.84 -8.24
N ILE A 375 1.10 -26.72 -7.04
CA ILE A 375 0.38 -26.76 -5.77
C ILE A 375 0.78 -25.55 -4.92
N LEU A 376 -0.11 -25.16 -4.01
CA LEU A 376 0.25 -24.29 -2.90
C LEU A 376 0.49 -25.18 -1.68
N VAL A 377 1.55 -24.90 -0.93
CA VAL A 377 1.81 -25.55 0.36
C VAL A 377 1.72 -24.47 1.42
N VAL A 378 0.94 -24.71 2.48
CA VAL A 378 0.75 -23.77 3.60
C VAL A 378 0.82 -24.56 4.90
N ASP A 379 1.69 -24.16 5.82
CA ASP A 379 1.83 -24.83 7.14
C ASP A 379 2.13 -26.35 7.00
N GLY A 380 2.92 -26.70 5.97
CA GLY A 380 3.25 -28.07 5.58
C GLY A 380 2.11 -28.85 4.92
N LYS A 381 0.96 -28.23 4.64
CA LYS A 381 -0.21 -28.88 4.03
C LYS A 381 -0.38 -28.46 2.57
N GLU A 382 -0.58 -29.44 1.71
CA GLU A 382 -0.82 -29.20 0.29
C GLU A 382 -2.27 -28.76 0.02
N ILE A 383 -2.39 -27.77 -0.86
CA ILE A 383 -3.64 -27.23 -1.39
C ILE A 383 -3.56 -27.43 -2.91
N PRO A 384 -4.15 -28.51 -3.45
CA PRO A 384 -4.13 -28.78 -4.89
C PRO A 384 -4.84 -27.66 -5.66
N THR A 385 -4.20 -27.08 -6.67
CA THR A 385 -4.92 -26.18 -7.59
C THR A 385 -5.81 -27.04 -8.48
N GLN A 386 -7.13 -26.99 -8.29
CA GLN A 386 -8.12 -27.90 -8.92
C GLN A 386 -8.31 -27.71 -10.45
N ALA A 387 -7.38 -27.05 -11.13
CA ALA A 387 -7.50 -26.69 -12.52
C ALA A 387 -6.51 -27.48 -13.39
N GLU A 388 -7.06 -28.27 -14.30
CA GLU A 388 -6.34 -28.75 -15.47
C GLU A 388 -5.84 -27.53 -16.28
N ALA A 389 -4.60 -27.59 -16.78
CA ALA A 389 -3.90 -26.47 -17.45
C ALA A 389 -3.63 -25.21 -16.59
N VAL A 390 -3.11 -25.39 -15.36
CA VAL A 390 -2.41 -24.32 -14.62
C VAL A 390 -0.95 -24.26 -15.05
N ASN A 391 -0.57 -23.15 -15.68
CA ASN A 391 0.81 -22.90 -16.10
C ASN A 391 1.66 -22.28 -14.97
N LYS A 392 1.02 -21.56 -14.03
CA LYS A 392 1.69 -20.88 -12.91
C LYS A 392 0.69 -20.44 -11.84
N VAL A 393 1.13 -20.42 -10.58
CA VAL A 393 0.53 -19.65 -9.48
C VAL A 393 1.35 -18.36 -9.26
N GLY A 394 0.69 -17.23 -9.02
CA GLY A 394 1.35 -15.96 -8.74
C GLY A 394 0.70 -15.16 -7.61
N TRP A 395 1.54 -14.44 -6.88
CA TRP A 395 1.19 -13.55 -5.77
C TRP A 395 0.22 -14.14 -4.73
N PRO A 396 0.51 -15.33 -4.17
CA PRO A 396 -0.24 -15.84 -3.03
C PRO A 396 -0.07 -14.95 -1.79
N THR A 397 -1.14 -14.84 -1.00
CA THR A 397 -1.18 -14.10 0.28
C THR A 397 -2.34 -14.62 1.13
N SER A 398 -2.34 -14.41 2.45
CA SER A 398 -3.56 -14.59 3.26
C SER A 398 -4.36 -13.30 3.39
N ILE A 399 -5.68 -13.45 3.40
CA ILE A 399 -6.66 -12.41 3.71
C ILE A 399 -7.72 -13.05 4.60
N ASN A 400 -7.69 -12.75 5.90
CA ASN A 400 -8.72 -13.15 6.87
C ASN A 400 -8.97 -14.67 6.89
N GLY A 401 -7.90 -15.43 7.18
CA GLY A 401 -7.86 -16.90 7.22
C GLY A 401 -7.95 -17.61 5.86
N LYS A 402 -8.16 -16.87 4.76
CA LYS A 402 -8.32 -17.42 3.40
C LYS A 402 -7.11 -17.06 2.53
N ILE A 403 -6.53 -18.05 1.85
CA ILE A 403 -5.48 -17.80 0.86
C ILE A 403 -6.11 -17.20 -0.41
N ALA A 404 -5.53 -16.11 -0.91
CA ALA A 404 -5.84 -15.47 -2.19
C ALA A 404 -4.63 -15.56 -3.14
N TYR A 405 -4.84 -15.91 -4.41
CA TYR A 405 -3.76 -16.04 -5.40
C TYR A 405 -4.26 -15.96 -6.85
N VAL A 406 -3.36 -15.63 -7.78
CA VAL A 406 -3.68 -15.61 -9.22
C VAL A 406 -3.24 -16.92 -9.88
N LEU A 407 -4.19 -17.61 -10.52
CA LEU A 407 -3.92 -18.70 -11.46
C LEU A 407 -3.65 -18.14 -12.86
N PHE A 408 -2.59 -18.65 -13.50
CA PHE A 408 -2.29 -18.41 -14.90
C PHE A 408 -2.65 -19.65 -15.71
N LYS A 409 -3.49 -19.48 -16.73
CA LYS A 409 -3.99 -20.53 -17.63
C LYS A 409 -3.74 -20.12 -19.08
N ASP A 410 -3.88 -21.06 -20.02
CA ASP A 410 -3.67 -20.80 -21.47
C ASP A 410 -4.53 -19.66 -22.04
N LYS A 411 -5.69 -19.40 -21.42
CA LYS A 411 -6.70 -18.43 -21.87
C LYS A 411 -6.92 -17.28 -20.87
N GLY A 412 -5.89 -16.93 -20.10
CA GLY A 412 -5.89 -15.76 -19.21
C GLY A 412 -5.59 -16.09 -17.75
N MET A 413 -6.09 -15.25 -16.86
CA MET A 413 -5.84 -15.29 -15.42
C MET A 413 -7.16 -15.37 -14.64
N ALA A 414 -7.17 -16.14 -13.55
CA ALA A 414 -8.30 -16.18 -12.61
C ALA A 414 -7.79 -15.89 -11.19
N MET A 415 -8.59 -15.17 -10.41
CA MET A 415 -8.35 -15.05 -8.96
C MET A 415 -8.93 -16.29 -8.28
N VAL A 416 -8.15 -16.96 -7.43
CA VAL A 416 -8.64 -17.98 -6.49
C VAL A 416 -8.59 -17.40 -5.09
N TYR A 417 -9.62 -17.70 -4.29
CA TYR A 417 -9.72 -17.22 -2.93
C TYR A 417 -10.49 -18.18 -2.03
N GLY A 418 -9.90 -18.57 -0.90
CA GLY A 418 -10.49 -19.56 0.00
C GLY A 418 -10.74 -20.92 -0.66
N GLY A 419 -9.99 -21.25 -1.72
CA GLY A 419 -10.18 -22.43 -2.56
C GLY A 419 -11.17 -22.27 -3.71
N PHE A 420 -11.93 -21.18 -3.79
CA PHE A 420 -12.88 -20.92 -4.87
C PHE A 420 -12.23 -20.15 -6.03
N GLU A 421 -12.26 -20.71 -7.24
CA GLU A 421 -11.84 -20.01 -8.45
C GLU A 421 -12.95 -19.06 -8.95
N GLY A 422 -12.58 -17.79 -9.15
CA GLY A 422 -13.43 -16.78 -9.78
C GLY A 422 -13.41 -16.83 -11.30
N LYS A 423 -14.06 -15.84 -11.93
CA LYS A 423 -14.09 -15.70 -13.39
C LYS A 423 -12.67 -15.49 -13.98
N THR A 424 -12.42 -16.02 -15.18
CA THR A 424 -11.22 -15.76 -15.97
C THR A 424 -11.28 -14.40 -16.69
N TYR A 425 -10.14 -13.72 -16.74
CA TYR A 425 -9.91 -12.41 -17.35
C TYR A 425 -8.59 -12.42 -18.15
N ASP A 426 -8.38 -11.45 -19.05
CA ASP A 426 -7.10 -11.32 -19.79
C ASP A 426 -5.96 -10.86 -18.86
N TYR A 427 -6.30 -10.19 -17.77
CA TYR A 427 -5.38 -9.79 -16.71
C TYR A 427 -6.09 -9.79 -15.35
N VAL A 428 -5.37 -10.23 -14.31
CA VAL A 428 -5.76 -10.13 -12.90
C VAL A 428 -4.54 -9.59 -12.14
N SER A 429 -4.73 -8.53 -11.35
CA SER A 429 -3.67 -7.96 -10.51
C SER A 429 -3.33 -8.87 -9.33
N PRO A 430 -2.16 -8.69 -8.68
CA PRO A 430 -1.93 -9.24 -7.36
C PRO A 430 -3.11 -8.94 -6.42
N PRO A 431 -3.55 -9.90 -5.57
CA PRO A 431 -4.58 -9.66 -4.57
C PRO A 431 -4.08 -8.67 -3.51
N LYS A 432 -5.01 -7.92 -2.90
CA LYS A 432 -4.76 -7.04 -1.76
C LYS A 432 -5.77 -7.30 -0.65
N ASN A 433 -5.27 -7.34 0.59
CA ASN A 433 -6.09 -7.24 1.79
C ASN A 433 -6.47 -5.75 2.00
N ILE A 434 -7.77 -5.46 2.11
CA ILE A 434 -8.29 -4.15 2.46
C ILE A 434 -9.36 -4.35 3.54
N GLY A 435 -9.07 -3.94 4.77
CA GLY A 435 -9.99 -4.10 5.91
C GLY A 435 -10.44 -5.54 6.16
N GLY A 436 -9.56 -6.53 5.94
CA GLY A 436 -9.86 -7.95 6.06
C GLY A 436 -10.60 -8.57 4.86
N LYS A 437 -10.74 -7.83 3.74
CA LYS A 437 -11.47 -8.26 2.54
C LYS A 437 -10.56 -8.30 1.32
N LEU A 438 -10.87 -9.20 0.39
CA LEU A 438 -10.15 -9.33 -0.88
C LEU A 438 -10.52 -8.18 -1.82
N ALA A 439 -9.50 -7.48 -2.33
CA ALA A 439 -9.60 -6.54 -3.43
C ALA A 439 -8.60 -6.86 -4.55
N TYR A 440 -9.03 -6.78 -5.81
CA TYR A 440 -8.14 -6.87 -6.98
C TYR A 440 -8.70 -6.13 -8.20
N LEU A 441 -7.81 -5.79 -9.14
CA LEU A 441 -8.18 -5.27 -10.46
C LEU A 441 -8.16 -6.42 -11.47
N ALA A 442 -9.18 -6.50 -12.31
CA ALA A 442 -9.28 -7.46 -13.40
C ALA A 442 -9.61 -6.75 -14.72
N ARG A 443 -9.15 -7.28 -15.86
CA ARG A 443 -9.47 -6.72 -17.19
C ARG A 443 -9.94 -7.80 -18.16
N GLY A 444 -11.11 -7.61 -18.75
CA GLY A 444 -11.67 -8.51 -19.77
C GLY A 444 -12.07 -7.74 -21.03
N GLY A 445 -11.54 -8.16 -22.19
CA GLY A 445 -11.62 -7.41 -23.43
C GLY A 445 -10.67 -6.21 -23.45
N GLN A 446 -10.85 -5.32 -24.45
CA GLN A 446 -9.90 -4.24 -24.70
C GLN A 446 -9.95 -3.12 -23.64
N ASP A 447 -11.14 -2.73 -23.16
CA ASP A 447 -11.33 -1.47 -22.40
C ASP A 447 -11.81 -1.62 -20.95
N ASN A 448 -12.33 -2.78 -20.54
CA ASN A 448 -13.03 -2.91 -19.25
C ASN A 448 -12.10 -3.37 -18.11
N ASN A 449 -11.62 -2.42 -17.32
CA ASN A 449 -11.07 -2.67 -15.98
C ASN A 449 -12.19 -2.74 -14.94
N VAL A 450 -12.15 -3.74 -14.06
CA VAL A 450 -13.10 -3.96 -12.96
C VAL A 450 -12.33 -4.03 -11.65
N LEU A 451 -12.72 -3.22 -10.67
CA LEU A 451 -12.37 -3.46 -9.26
C LEU A 451 -13.31 -4.54 -8.73
N VAL A 452 -12.77 -5.70 -8.37
CA VAL A 452 -13.51 -6.75 -7.66
C VAL A 452 -13.18 -6.64 -6.18
N TYR A 453 -14.21 -6.62 -5.35
CA TYR A 453 -14.14 -6.47 -3.90
C TYR A 453 -15.13 -7.44 -3.24
N GLU A 454 -14.68 -8.25 -2.27
CA GLU A 454 -15.57 -9.08 -1.45
C GLU A 454 -16.37 -8.19 -0.50
N THR A 455 -17.69 -8.33 -0.46
CA THR A 455 -18.58 -7.61 0.48
C THR A 455 -18.75 -8.36 1.78
#